data_AF-A0A7T0RJF6-F1
#
_entry.id   AF-A0A7T0RJF6-F1
#
_cell.length_a   1.000
_cell.length_b   1.000
_cell.length_c   1.000
_cell.angle_alpha   90.00
_cell.angle_beta   90.00
_cell.angle_gamma   90.00
#
_symmetry.space_group_name_H-M   'P 1'
#
loop_
_entity.id
_entity.type
_entity.pdbx_description
1 polymer ?
#
loop_
_entity_poly.entity_id
_entity_poly.type
_entity_poly.pdbx_seq_one_letter_code
_entity_poly.pdbx_strand_id
1 'polypeptide(L)'
;MSLAEIMSTRVVSVHLDDSIQSLRELFDATGFHHLLVVQNNRVEGIISDRDLLKNISPFVDTISEKQRDRATLDRRAHQIMTREVITLSPQHKIVDAIHLFNNHKISCIPVVNAEKQPVGMVSWRDVMAFMEQRVQAKKA
;
A
#
# COMPACT_ATOMS: atom_id res chain seq x y z
N MET A 1 -19.75 7.48 9.89
CA MET A 1 -18.37 7.93 10.02
C MET A 1 -17.68 7.77 8.69
N SER A 2 -17.00 8.83 8.30
CA SER A 2 -16.29 8.95 7.04
C SER A 2 -14.89 8.37 7.17
N LEU A 3 -14.25 8.04 6.04
CA LEU A 3 -12.87 7.56 6.04
C LEU A 3 -11.88 8.63 6.48
N ALA A 4 -12.19 9.91 6.26
CA ALA A 4 -11.34 11.02 6.70
C ALA A 4 -11.04 10.99 8.21
N GLU A 5 -11.92 10.38 9.01
CA GLU A 5 -11.79 10.29 10.48
C GLU A 5 -10.86 9.16 10.94
N ILE A 6 -10.56 8.18 10.07
CA ILE A 6 -9.77 6.98 10.44
C ILE A 6 -8.56 6.74 9.55
N MET A 7 -8.46 7.42 8.40
CA MET A 7 -7.38 7.20 7.45
C MET A 7 -6.05 7.71 8.00
N SER A 8 -4.97 7.03 7.64
CA SER A 8 -3.62 7.58 7.81
C SER A 8 -3.35 8.59 6.70
N THR A 9 -2.99 9.82 7.09
CA THR A 9 -2.58 10.88 6.15
C THR A 9 -1.13 10.74 5.70
N ARG A 10 -0.34 9.92 6.41
CA ARG A 10 1.05 9.63 6.02
C ARG A 10 1.06 8.57 4.93
N VAL A 11 1.02 9.05 3.69
CA VAL A 11 1.14 8.21 2.51
C VAL A 11 2.62 8.10 2.12
N VAL A 12 3.17 6.89 2.13
CA VAL A 12 4.47 6.63 1.52
C VAL A 12 4.23 6.31 0.05
N SER A 13 4.88 7.06 -0.81
CA SER A 13 4.74 6.95 -2.27
C SER A 13 6.09 6.89 -2.96
N VAL A 14 6.07 6.30 -4.15
CA VAL A 14 7.23 6.02 -5.00
C VAL A 14 6.91 6.36 -6.44
N HIS A 15 7.93 6.58 -7.25
CA HIS A 15 7.79 6.87 -8.66
C HIS A 15 7.86 5.62 -9.53
N LEU A 16 7.37 5.73 -10.76
CA LEU A 16 7.31 4.61 -11.72
C LEU A 16 8.67 3.97 -11.98
N ASP A 17 9.73 4.79 -12.00
CA ASP A 17 11.09 4.38 -12.32
C ASP A 17 11.95 4.07 -11.07
N ASP A 18 11.34 4.03 -9.89
CA ASP A 18 12.05 3.59 -8.68
C ASP A 18 12.38 2.11 -8.79
N SER A 19 13.59 1.73 -8.35
CA SER A 19 14.07 0.36 -8.42
C SER A 19 13.46 -0.51 -7.32
N ILE A 20 13.43 -1.83 -7.53
CA ILE A 20 13.04 -2.77 -6.47
C ILE A 20 13.97 -2.65 -5.25
N GLN A 21 15.26 -2.40 -5.45
CA GLN A 21 16.19 -2.13 -4.35
C GLN A 21 15.71 -0.94 -3.48
N SER A 22 15.35 0.17 -4.12
CA SER A 22 14.84 1.35 -3.42
C SER A 22 13.50 1.09 -2.71
N LEU A 23 12.61 0.31 -3.35
CA LEU A 23 11.35 -0.11 -2.74
C LEU A 23 11.59 -0.94 -1.47
N ARG A 24 12.53 -1.88 -1.53
CA ARG A 24 12.91 -2.73 -0.40
C ARG A 24 13.41 -1.89 0.78
N GLU A 25 14.33 -0.97 0.53
CA GLU A 25 14.86 -0.06 1.56
C GLU A 25 13.74 0.78 2.21
N LEU A 26 12.77 1.23 1.41
CA LEU A 26 11.58 1.93 1.91
C LEU A 26 10.68 1.03 2.76
N PHE A 27 10.44 -0.21 2.38
CA PHE A 27 9.68 -1.16 3.19
C PHE A 27 10.37 -1.40 4.54
N ASP A 28 11.68 -1.65 4.52
CA ASP A 28 12.49 -1.90 5.72
C ASP A 28 12.52 -0.67 6.66
N ALA A 29 12.59 0.54 6.09
CA ALA A 29 12.69 1.77 6.87
C ALA A 29 11.35 2.28 7.45
N THR A 30 10.23 1.99 6.79
CA THR A 30 8.94 2.62 7.12
C THR A 30 7.98 1.72 7.89
N GLY A 31 8.19 0.40 7.86
CA GLY A 31 7.31 -0.58 8.51
C GLY A 31 5.91 -0.68 7.90
N PHE A 32 5.66 0.03 6.79
CA PHE A 32 4.46 -0.16 5.97
C PHE A 32 4.67 -1.37 5.07
N HIS A 33 3.58 -2.03 4.70
CA HIS A 33 3.61 -3.21 3.82
C HIS A 33 3.12 -2.90 2.40
N HIS A 34 2.79 -1.63 2.12
CA HIS A 34 2.31 -1.15 0.83
C HIS A 34 2.87 0.23 0.51
N LEU A 35 3.29 0.41 -0.74
CA LEU A 35 3.76 1.68 -1.30
C LEU A 35 2.84 2.08 -2.45
N LEU A 36 2.45 3.35 -2.48
CA LEU A 36 1.67 3.91 -3.58
C LEU A 36 2.59 4.37 -4.70
N VAL A 37 2.34 3.90 -5.92
CA VAL A 37 3.07 4.36 -7.09
C VAL A 37 2.34 5.56 -7.65
N VAL A 38 3.05 6.69 -7.74
CA VAL A 38 2.50 7.98 -8.15
C VAL A 38 3.26 8.59 -9.32
N GLN A 39 2.51 9.17 -10.25
CA GLN A 39 3.03 9.98 -11.35
C GLN A 39 2.21 11.26 -11.46
N ASN A 40 2.86 12.43 -11.58
CA ASN A 40 2.17 13.72 -11.67
C ASN A 40 1.14 13.92 -10.54
N ASN A 41 1.47 13.48 -9.33
CA ASN A 41 0.62 13.51 -8.14
C ASN A 41 -0.65 12.64 -8.21
N ARG A 42 -0.76 11.72 -9.17
CA ARG A 42 -1.90 10.80 -9.31
C ARG A 42 -1.47 9.38 -8.99
N VAL A 43 -2.39 8.60 -8.41
CA VAL A 43 -2.16 7.17 -8.12
C VAL A 43 -2.21 6.39 -9.43
N GLU A 44 -1.09 5.74 -9.77
CA GLU A 44 -0.94 4.90 -10.97
C GLU A 44 -0.81 3.42 -10.63
N GLY A 45 -0.51 3.10 -9.37
CA GLY A 45 -0.37 1.72 -8.93
C GLY A 45 -0.18 1.58 -7.43
N ILE A 46 -0.17 0.33 -6.99
CA ILE A 46 0.21 -0.05 -5.62
C ILE A 46 1.16 -1.24 -5.67
N ILE A 47 2.12 -1.26 -4.75
CA ILE A 47 3.08 -2.35 -4.58
C ILE A 47 3.03 -2.78 -3.12
N SER A 48 2.85 -4.08 -2.87
CA SER A 48 2.98 -4.67 -1.54
C SER A 48 4.29 -5.44 -1.38
N ASP A 49 4.65 -5.78 -0.15
CA ASP A 49 5.77 -6.71 0.13
C ASP A 49 5.65 -8.01 -0.68
N ARG A 50 4.42 -8.51 -0.86
CA ARG A 50 4.17 -9.73 -1.62
C ARG A 50 4.49 -9.56 -3.09
N ASP A 51 4.25 -8.38 -3.65
CA ASP A 51 4.56 -8.09 -5.04
C ASP A 51 6.07 -7.96 -5.24
N LEU A 52 6.75 -7.33 -4.28
CA LEU A 52 8.20 -7.27 -4.25
C LEU A 52 8.83 -8.68 -4.19
N LEU A 53 8.44 -9.50 -3.21
CA LEU A 53 8.99 -10.85 -3.03
C LEU A 53 8.74 -11.78 -4.23
N LYS A 54 7.61 -11.64 -4.94
CA LYS A 54 7.33 -12.41 -6.16
C LYS A 54 8.23 -12.04 -7.33
N ASN A 55 8.83 -10.86 -7.31
CA ASN A 55 9.58 -10.30 -8.42
C ASN A 55 11.10 -10.25 -8.18
N ILE A 56 11.55 -10.57 -6.97
CA ILE A 56 12.95 -10.76 -6.62
C ILE A 56 13.31 -12.24 -6.72
N SER A 57 14.54 -12.55 -7.12
CA SER A 57 15.04 -13.93 -7.08
C SER A 57 15.10 -14.45 -5.64
N PRO A 58 14.63 -15.68 -5.35
CA PRO A 58 14.66 -16.25 -4.00
C PRO A 58 16.08 -16.51 -3.49
N PHE A 59 17.10 -16.38 -4.35
CA PHE A 59 18.50 -16.53 -3.98
C PHE A 59 19.19 -15.23 -3.58
N VAL A 60 18.52 -14.07 -3.71
CA VAL A 60 19.05 -12.78 -3.25
C VAL A 60 19.33 -12.85 -1.74
N ASP A 61 20.48 -12.32 -1.32
CA ASP A 61 21.02 -12.39 0.05
C ASP A 61 21.27 -13.80 0.61
N THR A 62 21.25 -14.84 -0.24
CA THR A 62 21.62 -16.20 0.17
C THR A 62 23.07 -16.51 -0.20
N ILE A 63 23.63 -17.57 0.41
CA ILE A 63 24.97 -18.07 0.04
C ILE A 63 25.09 -18.51 -1.43
N SER A 64 23.95 -18.77 -2.10
CA SER A 64 23.87 -19.24 -3.48
C SER A 64 23.59 -18.12 -4.48
N GLU A 65 23.61 -16.85 -4.03
CA GLU A 65 23.35 -15.68 -4.87
C GLU A 65 24.31 -15.58 -6.06
N LYS A 66 23.78 -15.32 -7.26
CA LYS A 66 24.55 -15.04 -8.48
C LYS A 66 24.26 -13.63 -8.99
N GLN A 67 25.11 -13.13 -9.88
CA GLN A 67 24.93 -11.81 -10.50
C GLN A 67 23.56 -11.61 -11.15
N ARG A 68 23.01 -12.66 -11.79
CA ARG A 68 21.67 -12.63 -12.39
C ARG A 68 20.54 -12.46 -11.36
N ASP A 69 20.75 -12.90 -10.12
CA ASP A 69 19.76 -12.79 -9.07
C ASP A 69 19.66 -11.32 -8.62
N ARG A 70 20.82 -10.65 -8.47
CA ARG A 70 20.88 -9.22 -8.17
C ARG A 70 20.27 -8.34 -9.26
N ALA A 71 20.34 -8.75 -10.53
CA ALA A 71 19.69 -8.03 -11.63
C ALA A 71 18.15 -7.92 -11.47
N THR A 72 17.52 -8.77 -10.65
CA THR A 72 16.09 -8.63 -10.33
C THR A 72 15.78 -7.38 -9.50
N LEU A 73 16.76 -6.88 -8.72
CA LEU A 73 16.64 -5.68 -7.89
C LEU A 73 16.62 -4.38 -8.71
N ASP A 74 17.14 -4.41 -9.94
CA ASP A 74 17.19 -3.26 -10.86
C ASP A 74 15.87 -3.03 -11.61
N ARG A 75 14.91 -3.96 -11.50
CA ARG A 75 13.57 -3.80 -12.08
C ARG A 75 12.87 -2.58 -11.48
N ARG A 76 11.99 -1.98 -12.26
CA ARG A 76 11.29 -0.72 -11.93
C ARG A 76 9.92 -0.98 -11.34
N ALA A 77 9.46 -0.05 -10.50
CA ALA A 77 8.16 -0.10 -9.84
C ALA A 77 7.01 -0.34 -10.85
N HIS A 78 7.02 0.36 -11.99
CA HIS A 78 5.99 0.22 -13.03
C HIS A 78 5.91 -1.18 -13.68
N GLN A 79 6.95 -2.01 -13.51
CA GLN A 79 7.02 -3.38 -14.03
C GLN A 79 6.44 -4.42 -13.06
N ILE A 80 6.25 -4.06 -11.79
CA ILE A 80 5.78 -4.98 -10.74
C ILE A 80 4.50 -4.51 -10.04
N MET A 81 4.12 -3.25 -10.22
CA MET A 81 2.94 -2.68 -9.57
C MET A 81 1.64 -3.28 -10.07
N THR A 82 0.66 -3.35 -9.17
CA THR A 82 -0.73 -3.59 -9.51
C THR A 82 -1.34 -2.28 -10.02
N ARG A 83 -1.77 -2.26 -11.28
CA ARG A 83 -2.35 -1.06 -11.95
C ARG A 83 -3.81 -0.82 -11.61
N GLU A 84 -4.58 -1.89 -11.40
CA GLU A 84 -5.98 -1.78 -10.99
C GLU A 84 -6.07 -1.50 -9.49
N VAL A 85 -5.88 -0.24 -9.13
CA VAL A 85 -5.96 0.21 -7.74
C VAL A 85 -7.42 0.48 -7.39
N ILE A 86 -7.94 -0.30 -6.44
CA ILE A 86 -9.23 -0.01 -5.81
C ILE A 86 -9.01 1.15 -4.85
N THR A 87 -9.69 2.27 -5.08
CA THR A 87 -9.58 3.49 -4.27
C THR A 87 -10.92 3.91 -3.70
N LEU A 88 -10.89 4.57 -2.55
CA LEU A 88 -12.05 5.27 -1.99
C LEU A 88 -11.77 6.78 -1.91
N SER A 89 -12.79 7.57 -1.62
CA SER A 89 -12.66 9.00 -1.34
C SER A 89 -12.89 9.31 0.15
N PRO A 90 -12.41 10.44 0.68
CA PRO A 90 -12.51 10.75 2.12
C PRO A 90 -13.94 10.73 2.66
N GLN A 91 -14.92 11.07 1.82
CA GLN A 91 -16.34 11.09 2.18
C GLN A 91 -17.01 9.70 2.21
N HIS A 92 -16.38 8.65 1.67
CA HIS A 92 -16.90 7.28 1.80
C HIS A 92 -17.00 6.87 3.27
N LYS A 93 -17.87 5.92 3.55
CA LYS A 93 -18.07 5.40 4.91
C LYS A 93 -17.08 4.28 5.18
N ILE A 94 -16.81 4.05 6.47
CA ILE A 94 -15.99 2.92 6.93
C ILE A 94 -16.56 1.58 6.44
N VAL A 95 -17.88 1.47 6.34
CA VAL A 95 -18.57 0.26 5.84
C VAL A 95 -18.19 -0.05 4.38
N ASP A 96 -17.94 0.97 3.55
CA ASP A 96 -17.51 0.77 2.16
C ASP A 96 -16.11 0.14 2.12
N ALA A 97 -15.20 0.60 2.97
CA ALA A 97 -13.89 -0.02 3.13
C ALA A 97 -13.98 -1.46 3.63
N ILE A 98 -14.83 -1.73 4.63
CA ILE A 98 -15.08 -3.10 5.14
C ILE A 98 -15.61 -4.02 4.03
N HIS A 99 -16.57 -3.54 3.23
CA HIS A 99 -17.09 -4.31 2.10
C HIS A 99 -16.00 -4.64 1.09
N LEU A 100 -15.16 -3.67 0.73
CA LEU A 100 -14.06 -3.90 -0.19
C LEU A 100 -13.05 -4.90 0.37
N PHE A 101 -12.71 -4.78 1.65
CA PHE A 101 -11.77 -5.71 2.27
C PHE A 101 -12.31 -7.14 2.39
N ASN A 102 -13.62 -7.32 2.57
CA ASN A 102 -14.24 -8.65 2.64
C ASN A 102 -14.40 -9.30 1.26
N ASN A 103 -14.66 -8.51 0.23
CA ASN A 103 -14.94 -9.00 -1.12
C ASN A 103 -13.70 -9.12 -1.99
N HIS A 104 -12.63 -8.38 -1.67
CA HIS A 104 -11.38 -8.37 -2.40
C HIS A 104 -10.22 -8.84 -1.52
N LYS A 105 -9.22 -9.50 -2.12
CA LYS A 105 -8.00 -9.95 -1.41
C LYS A 105 -7.00 -8.79 -1.20
N ILE A 106 -7.48 -7.67 -0.67
CA ILE A 106 -6.68 -6.46 -0.41
C ILE A 106 -6.60 -6.20 1.09
N SER A 107 -5.51 -5.55 1.52
CA SER A 107 -5.29 -5.26 2.95
C SER A 107 -5.12 -3.78 3.28
N CYS A 108 -4.99 -2.96 2.24
CA CYS A 108 -5.10 -1.52 2.33
C CYS A 108 -5.83 -0.97 1.08
N ILE A 109 -6.39 0.22 1.24
CA ILE A 109 -7.13 0.96 0.23
C ILE A 109 -6.61 2.40 0.24
N PRO A 110 -6.05 2.87 -0.89
CA PRO A 110 -5.73 4.28 -1.07
C PRO A 110 -6.98 5.15 -1.04
N VAL A 111 -6.90 6.26 -0.33
CA VAL A 111 -7.92 7.29 -0.33
C VAL A 111 -7.47 8.42 -1.24
N VAL A 112 -8.27 8.77 -2.24
CA VAL A 112 -7.97 9.80 -3.24
C VAL A 112 -9.02 10.90 -3.29
N ASN A 113 -8.61 12.10 -3.72
CA ASN A 113 -9.52 13.20 -4.02
C ASN A 113 -10.17 13.05 -5.41
N ALA A 114 -10.98 14.05 -5.82
CA ALA A 114 -11.65 14.06 -7.11
C ALA A 114 -10.68 14.04 -8.33
N GLU A 115 -9.45 14.50 -8.14
CA GLU A 115 -8.40 14.54 -9.18
C GLU A 115 -7.58 13.23 -9.26
N LYS A 116 -7.92 12.23 -8.43
CA LYS A 116 -7.17 10.97 -8.19
C LYS A 116 -5.81 11.17 -7.50
N GLN A 117 -5.65 12.25 -6.76
CA GLN A 117 -4.44 12.46 -5.95
C GLN A 117 -4.59 11.75 -4.61
N PRO A 118 -3.55 11.07 -4.11
CA PRO A 118 -3.60 10.38 -2.82
C PRO A 118 -3.68 11.40 -1.69
N VAL A 119 -4.68 11.25 -0.83
CA VAL A 119 -4.89 12.08 0.38
C VAL A 119 -4.79 11.27 1.67
N GLY A 120 -4.75 9.95 1.57
CA GLY A 120 -4.56 9.06 2.71
C GLY A 120 -4.55 7.59 2.30
N MET A 121 -4.41 6.71 3.28
CA MET A 121 -4.57 5.27 3.16
C MET A 121 -5.40 4.74 4.32
N VAL A 122 -6.20 3.70 4.05
CA VAL A 122 -6.95 2.96 5.07
C VAL A 122 -6.56 1.49 4.97
N SER A 123 -6.19 0.90 6.09
CA SER A 123 -5.86 -0.52 6.22
C SER A 123 -6.84 -1.23 7.14
N TRP A 124 -6.79 -2.57 7.14
CA TRP A 124 -7.50 -3.37 8.14
C TRP A 124 -7.17 -2.95 9.59
N ARG A 125 -5.92 -2.54 9.86
CA ARG A 125 -5.52 -2.10 11.21
C ARG A 125 -6.27 -0.84 11.63
N ASP A 126 -6.46 0.12 10.73
CA ASP A 126 -7.17 1.37 11.03
C ASP A 126 -8.64 1.10 11.36
N VAL A 127 -9.28 0.21 10.60
CA VAL A 127 -10.65 -0.23 10.87
C VAL A 127 -10.75 -0.93 12.22
N MET A 128 -9.81 -1.83 12.54
CA MET A 128 -9.82 -2.57 13.81
C MET A 128 -9.58 -1.66 15.01
N ALA A 129 -8.60 -0.75 14.92
CA ALA A 129 -8.31 0.24 15.96
C ALA A 129 -9.54 1.14 16.23
N PHE A 130 -10.22 1.56 15.16
CA PHE A 130 -11.46 2.31 15.27
C PHE A 130 -12.57 1.50 15.97
N MET A 131 -12.75 0.23 15.61
CA MET A 131 -13.74 -0.65 16.23
C MET A 131 -13.45 -0.85 17.72
N GLU A 132 -12.19 -1.02 18.10
CA GLU A 132 -11.76 -1.11 19.50
C GLU A 132 -12.17 0.14 20.29
N GLN A 133 -11.86 1.34 19.78
CA GLN A 133 -12.25 2.61 20.41
C GLN A 133 -13.78 2.71 20.59
N ARG A 134 -14.57 2.28 19.58
CA ARG A 134 -16.03 2.29 19.69
C ARG A 134 -16.57 1.32 20.74
N VAL A 135 -15.95 0.14 20.88
CA VAL A 135 -16.36 -0.85 21.88
C VAL A 135 -16.03 -0.35 23.29
N GLN A 136 -14.88 0.30 23.48
CA GLN A 136 -14.52 0.89 24.77
C GLN A 136 -15.44 2.06 25.14
N ALA A 137 -15.78 2.94 24.20
CA ALA A 137 -16.67 4.08 24.43
C ALA A 137 -18.12 3.70 24.77
N LYS A 138 -18.58 2.48 24.43
CA LYS A 138 -19.90 1.96 24.84
C LYS A 138 -19.91 1.29 26.23
N LYS A 139 -18.73 1.00 26.79
CA LYS A 139 -18.57 0.41 28.12
C LYS A 139 -18.42 1.48 29.23
N ALA A 140 -18.13 2.72 28.86
CA ALA A 140 -18.12 3.89 29.73
C ALA A 140 -19.51 4.54 29.75
#